data_AF-K9PWQ5-F1
#
_entry.id   AF-K9PWQ5-F1
#
_cell.length_a   1.000
_cell.length_b   1.000
_cell.length_c   1.000
_cell.angle_alpha   90.00
_cell.angle_beta   90.00
_cell.angle_gamma   90.00
#
_symmetry.space_group_name_H-M   'P 1'
#
loop_
_entity.id
_entity.type
_entity.pdbx_description
1 polymer ?
#
loop_
_entity_poly.entity_id
_entity_poly.type
_entity_poly.pdbx_seq_one_letter_code
_entity_poly.pdbx_strand_id
1 'polypeptide(L)'
;MTELKGQLEAYWEQGWEGSIAFTFYDVNNHQLIFLQNGQTLTIYNRYDTILWSGKLQFVKRGFFEKHSLEANIWSETKQKGVSYGDWMAWFWQKPPLKAKLILE
;
A
#
# COMPACT_ATOMS: atom_id res chain seq x y z
N MET A 1 7.47 1.35 -19.61
CA MET A 1 7.37 0.24 -18.65
C MET A 1 8.67 0.05 -17.88
N THR A 2 8.69 0.52 -16.64
CA THR A 2 9.82 0.41 -15.71
C THR A 2 9.42 -0.46 -14.53
N GLU A 3 10.22 -1.49 -14.23
CA GLU A 3 10.03 -2.35 -13.06
C GLU A 3 10.88 -1.85 -11.89
N LEU A 4 10.24 -1.63 -10.75
CA LEU A 4 10.88 -1.24 -9.50
C LEU A 4 10.71 -2.34 -8.46
N LYS A 5 11.74 -2.54 -7.63
CA LYS A 5 11.74 -3.47 -6.50
C LYS A 5 11.93 -2.66 -5.23
N GLY A 6 11.19 -3.01 -4.20
CA GLY A 6 11.12 -2.16 -3.02
C GLY A 6 10.25 -2.75 -1.93
N GLN A 7 9.68 -1.87 -1.12
CA GLN A 7 8.83 -2.24 0.00
C GLN A 7 7.61 -1.33 0.09
N LEU A 8 6.52 -1.85 0.67
CA LEU A 8 5.36 -1.04 0.99
C LEU A 8 5.62 -0.17 2.20
N GLU A 9 5.22 1.09 2.11
CA GLU A 9 5.27 2.03 3.23
C GLU A 9 3.98 2.82 3.33
N ALA A 10 3.64 3.19 4.56
CA ALA A 10 2.60 4.16 4.79
C ALA A 10 3.21 5.54 4.96
N TYR A 11 2.69 6.53 4.23
CA TYR A 11 3.04 7.92 4.43
C TYR A 11 1.88 8.68 5.08
N TRP A 12 2.19 9.44 6.13
CA TRP A 12 1.29 10.41 6.73
C TRP A 12 2.10 11.63 7.17
N GLU A 13 1.56 12.83 6.95
CA GLU A 13 2.18 14.08 7.39
C GLU A 13 1.35 14.67 8.55
N GLN A 14 2.04 15.26 9.54
CA GLN A 14 1.36 15.94 10.63
C GLN A 14 0.57 17.14 10.08
N GLY A 15 -0.77 17.08 10.15
CA GLY A 15 -1.67 18.10 9.61
C GLY A 15 -2.79 17.54 8.71
N TRP A 16 -2.66 16.29 8.24
CA TRP A 16 -3.64 15.65 7.34
C TRP A 16 -4.85 15.01 8.05
N GLU A 17 -5.19 15.46 9.26
CA GLU A 17 -6.32 14.93 10.07
C GLU A 17 -6.39 13.38 10.13
N GLY A 18 -5.24 12.69 10.05
CA GLY A 18 -5.15 11.23 10.09
C GLY A 18 -5.36 10.50 8.75
N SER A 19 -5.46 11.23 7.63
CA SER A 19 -5.50 10.67 6.28
C SER A 19 -4.12 10.15 5.85
N ILE A 20 -4.09 8.92 5.34
CA ILE A 20 -2.86 8.26 4.90
C ILE A 20 -2.76 8.17 3.37
N ALA A 21 -1.52 8.19 2.88
CA ALA A 21 -1.20 7.86 1.50
C ALA A 21 -0.51 6.50 1.42
N PHE A 22 -0.90 5.69 0.43
CA PHE A 22 -0.28 4.39 0.16
C PHE A 22 0.96 4.59 -0.70
N THR A 23 2.13 4.20 -0.19
CA THR A 23 3.41 4.45 -0.87
C THR A 23 4.23 3.18 -1.05
N PHE A 24 5.15 3.25 -2.00
CA PHE A 24 6.15 2.25 -2.29
C PHE A 24 7.52 2.91 -2.19
N TYR A 25 8.41 2.33 -1.39
CA TYR A 25 9.78 2.78 -1.30
C TYR A 25 10.67 1.96 -2.24
N ASP A 26 11.21 2.61 -3.27
CA ASP A 26 12.20 2.03 -4.17
C ASP A 26 13.56 1.98 -3.48
N VAL A 27 14.03 0.77 -3.18
CA VAL A 27 15.28 0.56 -2.45
C VAL A 27 16.52 0.86 -3.28
N ASN A 28 16.42 0.85 -4.62
CA ASN A 28 17.57 1.11 -5.50
C ASN A 28 17.82 2.60 -5.66
N ASN A 29 16.74 3.37 -5.81
CA ASN A 29 16.80 4.82 -6.02
C ASN A 29 16.56 5.63 -4.74
N HIS A 30 16.32 4.95 -3.61
CA HIS A 30 16.00 5.55 -2.31
C HIS A 30 14.83 6.56 -2.38
N GLN A 31 13.80 6.22 -3.15
CA GLN A 31 12.69 7.13 -3.46
C GLN A 31 11.36 6.59 -2.97
N LEU A 32 10.56 7.47 -2.35
CA LEU A 32 9.17 7.20 -2.02
C LEU A 32 8.27 7.53 -3.22
N ILE A 33 7.44 6.57 -3.62
CA ILE A 33 6.54 6.67 -4.77
C ILE A 33 5.11 6.50 -4.28
N PHE A 34 4.25 7.47 -4.60
CA PHE A 34 2.83 7.37 -4.32
C PHE A 34 2.18 6.40 -5.30
N LEU A 35 1.46 5.43 -4.74
CA LEU A 35 0.73 4.46 -5.54
C LEU A 35 -0.45 5.13 -6.24
N GLN A 36 -0.65 4.81 -7.52
CA GLN A 36 -1.66 5.42 -8.37
C GLN A 36 -2.48 4.35 -9.09
N ASN A 37 -3.73 4.71 -9.43
CA ASN A 37 -4.57 3.86 -10.26
C ASN A 37 -3.87 3.53 -11.57
N GLY A 38 -3.95 2.26 -11.96
CA GLY A 38 -3.41 1.79 -13.22
C GLY A 38 -2.02 1.14 -13.11
N GLN A 39 -1.27 1.41 -12.05
CA GLN A 39 0.01 0.74 -11.82
C GLN A 39 -0.21 -0.74 -11.49
N THR A 40 0.75 -1.61 -11.83
CA THR A 40 0.71 -3.02 -11.40
C THR A 40 1.62 -3.19 -10.19
N LEU A 41 1.06 -3.72 -9.10
CA LEU A 41 1.78 -3.97 -7.85
C LEU A 41 1.70 -5.46 -7.51
N THR A 42 2.83 -6.03 -7.10
CA THR A 42 2.93 -7.38 -6.52
C THR A 42 3.50 -7.27 -5.13
N ILE A 43 2.83 -7.86 -4.15
CA ILE A 43 3.19 -7.83 -2.72
C ILE A 43 3.61 -9.24 -2.32
N TYR A 44 4.76 -9.35 -1.64
CA TYR A 44 5.32 -10.62 -1.19
C TYR A 44 5.36 -10.69 0.32
N ASN A 45 5.18 -11.88 0.88
CA ASN A 45 5.47 -12.13 2.28
C ASN A 45 6.99 -12.24 2.54
N ARG A 46 7.38 -12.49 3.80
CA ARG A 46 8.79 -12.65 4.21
C ARG A 46 9.52 -13.85 3.58
N TYR A 47 8.79 -14.79 2.97
CA TYR A 47 9.32 -15.98 2.31
C TYR A 47 9.25 -15.85 0.78
N ASP A 48 9.12 -14.63 0.26
CA ASP A 48 9.00 -14.32 -1.17
C ASP A 48 7.80 -15.00 -1.86
N THR A 49 6.77 -15.37 -1.10
CA THR A 49 5.48 -15.85 -1.64
C THR A 49 4.57 -14.66 -1.94
N ILE A 50 3.88 -14.68 -3.08
CA ILE A 50 2.94 -13.63 -3.47
C ILE A 50 1.72 -13.65 -2.52
N LEU A 51 1.50 -12.54 -1.82
CA LEU A 51 0.28 -12.28 -1.05
C LEU A 51 -0.83 -11.72 -1.94
N TRP A 52 -0.46 -10.82 -2.85
CA TRP A 52 -1.39 -10.18 -3.78
C TRP A 52 -0.63 -9.69 -5.01
N SER A 53 -1.27 -9.75 -6.18
CA SER A 53 -0.73 -9.18 -7.42
C SER A 53 -1.86 -8.70 -8.31
N GLY A 54 -1.78 -7.46 -8.78
CA GLY A 54 -2.79 -6.92 -9.68
C GLY A 54 -2.59 -5.46 -10.04
N LYS A 55 -3.51 -4.97 -10.87
CA LYS A 55 -3.59 -3.54 -11.23
C LYS A 55 -4.26 -2.77 -10.09
N LEU A 56 -3.64 -1.68 -9.67
CA LEU A 56 -4.16 -0.82 -8.62
C LEU A 56 -5.43 -0.12 -9.11
N GLN A 57 -6.46 -0.21 -8.27
CA GLN A 57 -7.76 0.39 -8.46
C GLN A 57 -8.30 0.81 -7.09
N PHE A 58 -7.94 2.02 -6.69
CA PHE A 58 -8.47 2.72 -5.54
C PHE A 58 -9.96 3.03 -5.73
N VAL A 59 -10.75 2.60 -4.75
CA VAL A 59 -12.18 2.87 -4.65
C VAL A 59 -12.47 3.48 -3.29
N LYS A 60 -13.59 4.19 -3.16
CA LYS A 60 -14.02 4.75 -1.88
C LYS A 60 -14.26 3.64 -0.86
N ARG A 61 -13.74 3.83 0.35
CA ARG A 61 -13.98 2.97 1.51
C ARG A 61 -15.44 3.11 1.96
N GLY A 62 -16.10 1.99 2.22
CA GLY A 62 -17.42 1.96 2.83
C GLY A 62 -17.38 2.35 4.32
N PHE A 63 -18.45 2.96 4.83
CA PHE A 63 -18.53 3.42 6.21
C PHE A 63 -18.31 2.32 7.27
N PHE A 64 -18.74 1.08 6.97
CA PHE A 64 -18.60 -0.07 7.86
C PHE A 64 -17.26 -0.79 7.75
N GLU A 65 -16.41 -0.39 6.80
CA GLU A 65 -15.10 -1.02 6.61
C GLU A 65 -14.09 -0.45 7.62
N LYS A 66 -13.57 -1.32 8.48
CA LYS A 66 -12.62 -0.98 9.54
C LYS A 66 -11.33 -1.76 9.36
N HIS A 67 -10.25 -1.24 9.94
CA HIS A 67 -9.00 -1.97 10.12
C HIS A 67 -8.76 -2.25 11.61
N SER A 68 -7.85 -3.19 11.89
CA SER A 68 -7.51 -3.62 13.25
C SER A 68 -6.20 -3.02 13.77
N LEU A 69 -5.62 -2.05 13.06
CA LEU A 69 -4.40 -1.37 13.50
C LEU A 69 -4.65 -0.60 14.79
N GLU A 70 -3.69 -0.65 15.71
CA GLU A 70 -3.70 0.12 16.96
C GLU A 70 -3.60 1.63 16.71
N ALA A 71 -2.99 2.02 15.59
CA ALA A 71 -2.87 3.41 15.20
C ALA A 71 -4.24 4.00 14.81
N ASN A 72 -4.56 5.19 15.32
CA ASN A 72 -5.76 5.93 14.94
C ASN A 72 -5.56 6.67 13.61
N ILE A 73 -5.52 5.90 12.54
CA ILE A 73 -5.34 6.36 11.16
C ILE A 73 -6.57 6.03 10.34
N TRP A 74 -6.76 6.68 9.21
CA TRP A 74 -7.81 6.32 8.28
C TRP A 74 -7.44 6.70 6.84
N SER A 75 -8.13 6.10 5.88
CA SER A 75 -8.08 6.52 4.47
C SER A 75 -9.49 6.50 3.93
N GLU A 76 -9.82 7.46 3.07
CA GLU A 76 -11.07 7.46 2.31
C GLU A 76 -11.10 6.38 1.23
N THR A 77 -9.95 5.77 0.90
CA THR A 77 -9.82 4.84 -0.21
C THR A 77 -9.25 3.50 0.21
N LYS A 78 -9.48 2.49 -0.63
CA LYS A 78 -8.96 1.13 -0.50
C LYS A 78 -8.69 0.54 -1.88
N GLN A 79 -7.90 -0.52 -1.95
CA GLN A 79 -7.77 -1.32 -3.16
C GLN A 79 -9.05 -2.15 -3.41
N LYS A 80 -9.60 -2.05 -4.62
CA LYS A 80 -10.73 -2.88 -5.06
C LYS A 80 -10.36 -4.37 -4.99
N GLY A 81 -11.27 -5.18 -4.46
CA GLY A 81 -11.07 -6.62 -4.34
C GLY A 81 -10.18 -7.06 -3.17
N VAL A 82 -9.69 -6.12 -2.35
CA VAL A 82 -8.97 -6.40 -1.10
C VAL A 82 -9.81 -5.84 0.06
N SER A 83 -9.87 -6.55 1.20
CA SER A 83 -10.54 -6.00 2.38
C SER A 83 -9.80 -4.74 2.86
N TYR A 84 -10.52 -3.78 3.45
CA TYR A 84 -9.84 -2.59 3.97
C TYR A 84 -8.84 -2.94 5.07
N GLY A 85 -9.18 -3.92 5.93
CA GLY A 85 -8.29 -4.41 6.98
C GLY A 85 -6.98 -4.98 6.43
N ASP A 86 -7.05 -5.89 5.45
CA ASP A 86 -5.84 -6.49 4.86
C ASP A 86 -4.99 -5.45 4.15
N TRP A 87 -5.65 -4.56 3.38
CA TRP A 87 -4.97 -3.48 2.68
C TRP A 87 -4.17 -2.62 3.65
N MET A 88 -4.81 -2.15 4.73
CA MET A 88 -4.14 -1.34 5.77
C MET A 88 -3.03 -2.12 6.49
N ALA A 89 -3.26 -3.40 6.80
CA ALA A 89 -2.29 -4.23 7.51
C ALA A 89 -0.97 -4.38 6.75
N TRP A 90 -1.02 -4.49 5.41
CA TRP A 90 0.18 -4.64 4.57
C TRP A 90 1.13 -3.44 4.66
N PHE A 91 0.61 -2.22 4.77
CA PHE A 91 1.43 -1.00 4.89
C PHE A 91 1.95 -0.75 6.32
N TRP A 92 1.41 -1.44 7.32
CA TRP A 92 1.80 -1.32 8.73
C TRP A 92 2.66 -2.47 9.26
N GLN A 93 3.01 -3.41 8.38
CA GLN A 93 3.77 -4.59 8.78
C GLN A 93 5.20 -4.24 9.17
N LYS A 94 5.72 -4.93 10.20
CA LYS A 94 7.10 -4.83 10.67
C LYS A 94 7.74 -6.23 10.66
N PRO A 95 8.77 -6.49 9.83
CA PRO A 95 9.37 -5.59 8.83
C PRO A 95 8.41 -5.27 7.66
N PRO A 96 8.66 -4.19 6.89
CA PRO A 96 7.87 -3.85 5.71
C PRO A 96 7.78 -5.00 4.71
N LEU A 97 6.63 -5.12 4.05
CA LEU A 97 6.45 -6.13 3.01
C LEU A 97 7.23 -5.77 1.75
N LYS A 98 7.96 -6.74 1.21
CA LYS A 98 8.61 -6.61 -0.09
C LYS A 98 7.54 -6.45 -1.17
N ALA A 99 7.82 -5.62 -2.16
CA ALA A 99 6.93 -5.39 -3.27
C ALA A 99 7.69 -5.16 -4.58
N LYS A 100 6.97 -5.35 -5.68
CA LYS A 100 7.38 -4.99 -7.04
C LYS A 100 6.32 -4.07 -7.63
N LEU A 101 6.74 -2.95 -8.21
CA LEU A 101 5.88 -1.97 -8.87
C LEU A 101 6.26 -1.85 -10.34
N ILE A 102 5.26 -1.82 -11.23
CA ILE A 102 5.46 -1.55 -12.66
C ILE A 102 4.85 -0.17 -12.96
N LEU A 103 5.70 0.75 -13.42
CA LEU A 103 5.32 2.05 -13.95
C LEU A 103 5.08 1.91 -15.45
N GLU A 104 3.94 2.39 -15.96
CA GLU A 104 3.64 2.39 -17.41
C GLU A 104 4.58 3.34 -18.18
#